data_AF-A0A1R1X771-F1
#
_entry.id   AF-A0A1R1X771-F1
#
_cell.length_a   1.000
_cell.length_b   1.000
_cell.length_c   1.000
_cell.angle_alpha   90.00
_cell.angle_beta   90.00
_cell.angle_gamma   90.00
#
_symmetry.space_group_name_H-M   'P 1'
#
loop_
_entity.id
_entity.type
_entity.pdbx_description
1 polymer ?
#
loop_
_entity_poly.entity_id
_entity_poly.type
_entity_poly.pdbx_seq_one_letter_code
_entity_poly.pdbx_strand_id
1 'polypeptide(L)'
;MKMIANQLIFNDFKKLWNFIKSYTGESFKNIAYGPVYNKNKNFITDKINKIKIWANHFGELALDATGNSRSTDKWENLIISDCDYYPECDNSILWSDITHALEDTPNNKTPGTDGVPSENKETWLCYIDYSKAYERVPHMALVHKLRSVDFGGKLLNMIKGMYDAPKIAVRVGNEVSNPTEYLCGVRQGCPASPILFDFYINDIFKGVRGVRVPGLTTRLPGLLFADDAVLLAESSADLQTALNTITEWSDTW
;
A
#
# COMPACT_ATOMS: atom_id res chain seq x y z
N MET A 1 -1.49 39.72 -14.98
CA MET A 1 -2.73 38.94 -15.17
C MET A 1 -2.94 38.40 -16.59
N LYS A 2 -2.84 39.21 -17.68
CA LYS A 2 -2.99 38.71 -19.07
C LYS A 2 -2.07 37.52 -19.45
N MET A 3 -0.85 37.49 -18.92
CA MET A 3 0.12 36.43 -19.22
C MET A 3 -0.28 35.05 -18.64
N ILE A 4 -0.87 35.04 -17.44
CA ILE A 4 -1.31 33.81 -16.73
C ILE A 4 -2.56 33.24 -17.42
N ALA A 5 -3.52 34.10 -17.77
CA ALA A 5 -4.74 33.70 -18.46
C ALA A 5 -4.43 33.05 -19.82
N ASN A 6 -3.52 33.63 -20.60
CA ASN A 6 -3.08 33.03 -21.86
C ASN A 6 -2.37 31.69 -21.66
N GLN A 7 -1.51 31.55 -20.64
CA GLN A 7 -0.80 30.29 -20.37
C GLN A 7 -1.72 29.14 -19.96
N LEU A 8 -2.81 29.42 -19.24
CA LEU A 8 -3.86 28.45 -18.91
C LEU A 8 -4.66 28.04 -20.16
N ILE A 9 -4.99 28.99 -21.03
CA ILE A 9 -5.77 28.73 -22.25
C ILE A 9 -4.97 27.87 -23.26
N PHE A 10 -3.65 28.05 -23.33
CA PHE A 10 -2.78 27.32 -24.26
C PHE A 10 -2.10 26.07 -23.64
N ASN A 11 -2.51 25.65 -22.43
CA ASN A 11 -2.03 24.45 -21.74
C ASN A 11 -0.50 24.36 -21.54
N ASP A 12 0.21 25.51 -21.51
CA ASP A 12 1.67 25.56 -21.32
C ASP A 12 2.01 25.60 -19.82
N PHE A 13 1.73 24.48 -19.15
CA PHE A 13 1.89 24.32 -17.70
C PHE A 13 3.35 24.50 -17.25
N LYS A 14 4.32 24.23 -18.12
CA LYS A 14 5.75 24.37 -17.79
C LYS A 14 6.14 25.84 -17.66
N LYS A 15 5.68 26.71 -18.57
CA LYS A 15 5.92 28.16 -18.44
C LYS A 15 5.14 28.78 -17.29
N LEU A 16 3.91 28.34 -17.06
CA LEU A 16 3.12 28.77 -15.90
C LEU A 16 3.83 28.41 -14.58
N TRP A 17 4.34 27.18 -14.47
CA TRP A 17 5.07 26.71 -13.30
C TRP A 17 6.37 27.51 -13.06
N ASN A 18 7.14 27.78 -14.11
CA ASN A 18 8.35 28.60 -14.02
C ASN A 18 8.06 30.05 -13.63
N PHE A 19 6.95 30.62 -14.11
CA PHE A 19 6.50 31.96 -13.73
C PHE A 19 6.04 32.02 -12.27
N ILE A 20 5.32 31.00 -11.80
CA ILE A 20 4.94 30.89 -10.37
C ILE A 20 6.20 30.77 -9.52
N LYS A 21 7.17 29.94 -9.91
CA LYS A 21 8.47 29.81 -9.23
C LYS A 21 9.25 31.12 -9.16
N SER A 22 9.26 31.91 -10.23
CA SER A 22 10.03 33.17 -10.25
C SER A 22 9.44 34.25 -9.33
N TYR A 23 8.13 34.21 -9.07
CA TYR A 23 7.46 35.12 -8.14
C TYR A 23 7.40 34.61 -6.69
N THR A 24 7.37 33.28 -6.50
CA THR A 24 7.31 32.67 -5.16
C THR A 24 8.68 32.54 -4.51
N GLY A 25 9.76 32.66 -5.30
CA GLY A 25 11.13 32.45 -4.86
C GLY A 25 11.36 30.97 -4.52
N GLU A 26 12.46 30.39 -4.99
CA GLU A 26 12.84 29.06 -4.52
C GLU A 26 13.21 29.12 -3.04
N SER A 27 12.22 28.88 -2.18
CA SER A 27 12.42 28.00 -1.05
C SER A 27 11.15 27.19 -0.91
N PHE A 28 11.25 25.88 -1.10
CA PHE A 28 10.53 25.02 -0.17
C PHE A 28 11.06 25.44 1.21
N LYS A 29 10.39 26.40 1.88
CA LYS A 29 10.54 26.54 3.32
C LYS A 29 10.34 25.14 3.84
N ASN A 30 11.36 24.59 4.48
CA ASN A 30 11.34 23.25 5.06
C ASN A 30 9.95 23.06 5.68
N ILE A 31 9.15 22.11 5.18
CA ILE A 31 7.74 21.95 5.59
C ILE A 31 7.66 21.84 7.13
N ALA A 32 8.72 21.34 7.76
CA ALA A 32 8.98 21.32 9.19
C ALA A 32 8.83 22.68 9.93
N TYR A 33 9.04 23.82 9.26
CA TYR A 33 8.92 25.17 9.85
C TYR A 33 7.61 25.88 9.48
N GLY A 34 6.83 25.32 8.56
CA GLY A 34 5.51 25.84 8.19
C GLY A 34 4.52 25.79 9.37
N PRO A 35 3.51 26.68 9.41
CA PRO A 35 2.43 26.62 10.39
C PRO A 35 1.59 25.35 10.22
N VAL A 36 1.03 24.84 11.33
CA VAL A 36 0.23 23.60 11.36
C VAL A 36 -1.15 23.92 11.93
N TYR A 37 -2.19 23.25 11.43
CA TYR A 37 -3.53 23.32 12.01
C TYR A 37 -3.69 22.28 13.12
N ASN A 38 -4.27 22.68 14.25
CA ASN A 38 -4.72 21.71 15.25
C ASN A 38 -6.08 21.09 14.84
N LYS A 39 -6.58 20.12 15.61
CA LYS A 39 -7.89 19.47 15.36
C LYS A 39 -9.08 20.43 15.28
N ASN A 40 -8.99 21.58 15.93
CA ASN A 40 -10.02 22.62 15.92
C ASN A 40 -9.82 23.63 14.77
N LYS A 41 -8.94 23.34 13.80
CA LYS A 41 -8.54 24.23 12.69
C LYS A 41 -7.93 25.56 13.14
N ASN A 42 -7.40 25.64 14.35
CA ASN A 42 -6.66 26.81 14.81
C ASN A 42 -5.21 26.75 14.29
N PHE A 43 -4.68 27.92 13.95
CA PHE A 43 -3.35 28.08 13.36
C PHE A 43 -2.27 28.06 14.44
N ILE A 44 -1.30 27.16 14.33
CA ILE A 44 -0.23 26.97 15.31
C ILE A 44 1.12 27.19 14.65
N THR A 45 1.86 28.15 15.19
CA THR A 45 3.19 28.56 14.68
C THR A 45 4.32 28.16 15.62
N ASP A 46 4.03 27.99 16.91
CA ASP A 46 5.03 27.68 17.93
C ASP A 46 5.52 26.23 17.85
N LYS A 47 6.82 26.03 18.09
CA LYS A 47 7.49 24.74 17.88
C LYS A 47 7.00 23.66 18.85
N ILE A 48 6.78 24.01 20.11
CA ILE A 48 6.41 23.05 21.17
C ILE A 48 5.02 22.48 20.91
N ASN A 49 4.03 23.32 20.59
CA ASN A 49 2.69 22.86 20.29
C ASN A 49 2.61 22.15 18.93
N LYS A 50 3.44 22.54 17.94
CA LYS A 50 3.58 21.75 16.70
C LYS A 50 4.04 20.32 17.00
N ILE A 51 5.04 20.15 17.86
CA ILE A 51 5.53 18.83 18.27
C ILE A 51 4.41 18.05 18.96
N LYS A 52 3.66 18.68 19.88
CA LYS A 52 2.51 18.04 20.54
C LYS A 52 1.42 17.61 19.55
N ILE A 53 1.09 18.46 18.57
CA ILE A 53 0.08 18.16 17.55
C ILE A 53 0.51 16.97 16.68
N TRP A 54 1.75 16.98 16.20
CA TRP A 54 2.28 15.89 15.41
C TRP A 54 2.45 14.61 16.23
N ALA A 55 2.94 14.69 17.47
CA ALA A 55 3.06 13.55 18.36
C ALA A 55 1.70 12.93 18.66
N ASN A 56 0.66 13.74 18.86
CA ASN A 56 -0.71 13.24 19.00
C ASN A 56 -1.23 12.64 17.70
N HIS A 57 -0.99 13.26 16.55
CA HIS A 57 -1.43 12.75 15.25
C HIS A 57 -0.83 11.38 14.93
N PHE A 58 0.49 11.25 15.05
CA PHE A 58 1.19 9.98 14.83
C PHE A 58 0.91 8.98 15.94
N GLY A 59 0.71 9.44 17.18
CA GLY A 59 0.26 8.61 18.29
C GLY A 59 -1.11 8.00 18.03
N GLU A 60 -2.07 8.78 17.51
CA GLU A 60 -3.39 8.28 17.14
C GLU A 60 -3.35 7.33 15.94
N LEU A 61 -2.45 7.56 14.99
CA LEU A 61 -2.23 6.63 13.88
C LEU A 61 -1.63 5.30 14.33
N ALA A 62 -0.78 5.37 15.34
CA ALA A 62 -0.11 4.24 15.96
C ALA A 62 -1.03 3.40 16.86
N LEU A 63 -2.24 3.90 17.17
CA LEU A 63 -3.25 3.17 17.93
C LEU A 63 -3.93 2.13 17.03
N ASP A 64 -3.95 0.90 17.53
CA ASP A 64 -4.74 -0.18 16.96
C ASP A 64 -6.23 -0.01 17.33
N ALA A 65 -7.03 0.51 16.40
CA ALA A 65 -8.46 0.71 16.59
C ALA A 65 -9.28 -0.59 16.49
N THR A 66 -8.74 -1.63 15.82
CA THR A 66 -9.44 -2.90 15.57
C THR A 66 -9.17 -3.93 16.67
N GLY A 67 -8.11 -3.74 17.47
CA GLY A 67 -7.69 -4.69 18.50
C GLY A 67 -6.92 -5.90 17.96
N ASN A 68 -6.65 -5.90 16.66
CA ASN A 68 -6.02 -6.99 15.91
C ASN A 68 -4.51 -7.12 16.20
N SER A 69 -3.88 -6.08 16.76
CA SER A 69 -2.43 -6.01 16.95
C SER A 69 -1.95 -6.58 18.30
N ARG A 70 -2.85 -6.91 19.24
CA ARG A 70 -2.47 -7.09 20.66
C ARG A 70 -2.15 -8.51 21.12
N SER A 71 -2.64 -9.56 20.45
CA SER A 71 -2.42 -10.94 20.87
C SER A 71 -2.14 -11.87 19.69
N THR A 72 -1.20 -12.79 19.87
CA THR A 72 -0.95 -13.94 18.98
C THR A 72 -2.13 -14.89 18.91
N ASP A 73 -2.90 -15.04 20.00
CA ASP A 73 -3.87 -16.13 20.19
C ASP A 73 -5.01 -16.07 19.17
N LYS A 74 -5.42 -14.85 18.77
CA LYS A 74 -6.38 -14.63 17.68
C LYS A 74 -5.90 -15.27 16.38
N TRP A 75 -4.60 -15.12 16.10
CA TRP A 75 -3.99 -15.49 14.84
C TRP A 75 -3.55 -16.96 14.81
N GLU A 76 -3.21 -17.56 15.96
CA GLU A 76 -2.76 -18.96 16.01
C GLU A 76 -3.83 -19.95 15.51
N ASN A 77 -5.12 -19.63 15.68
CA ASN A 77 -6.23 -20.45 15.21
C ASN A 77 -6.51 -20.34 13.70
N LEU A 78 -5.88 -19.39 12.99
CA LEU A 78 -6.08 -19.15 11.55
C LEU A 78 -5.01 -19.82 10.68
N ILE A 79 -4.01 -20.47 11.30
CA ILE A 79 -2.97 -21.22 10.59
C ILE A 79 -3.59 -22.51 10.05
N ILE A 80 -3.95 -22.51 8.77
CA ILE A 80 -4.22 -23.75 8.03
C ILE A 80 -2.86 -24.33 7.66
N SER A 81 -2.59 -25.58 8.06
CA SER A 81 -1.29 -26.25 7.93
C SER A 81 -0.89 -26.65 6.52
N ASP A 82 -1.71 -26.33 5.52
CA ASP A 82 -1.49 -26.72 4.13
C ASP A 82 -1.24 -25.46 3.29
N CYS A 83 0.01 -25.01 3.26
CA CYS A 83 0.49 -24.24 2.11
C CYS A 83 1.31 -25.19 1.22
N ASP A 84 0.98 -25.22 -0.06
CA ASP A 84 1.76 -25.96 -1.04
C ASP A 84 3.16 -25.33 -1.13
N TYR A 85 4.17 -26.07 -0.68
CA TYR A 85 5.57 -25.72 -0.88
C TYR A 85 5.91 -25.97 -2.36
N TYR A 86 6.32 -24.90 -3.05
CA TYR A 86 6.72 -24.93 -4.47
C TYR A 86 8.25 -24.93 -4.56
N PRO A 87 8.91 -26.10 -4.50
CA PRO A 87 10.37 -26.22 -4.49
C PRO A 87 11.03 -25.63 -5.74
N GLU A 88 10.29 -25.45 -6.84
CA GLU A 88 10.77 -24.78 -8.04
C GLU A 88 11.23 -23.33 -7.80
N CYS A 89 10.64 -22.65 -6.80
CA CYS A 89 10.96 -21.26 -6.44
C CYS A 89 12.28 -21.11 -5.66
N ASP A 90 12.84 -22.20 -5.14
CA ASP A 90 14.14 -22.20 -4.45
C ASP A 90 15.33 -22.30 -5.42
N ASN A 91 15.05 -22.51 -6.72
CA ASN A 91 16.08 -22.51 -7.75
C ASN A 91 16.52 -21.09 -8.07
N SER A 92 17.83 -20.90 -8.29
CA SER A 92 18.34 -19.62 -8.76
C SER A 92 17.80 -19.32 -10.15
N ILE A 93 17.05 -18.23 -10.28
CA ILE A 93 16.54 -17.73 -11.57
C ILE A 93 17.72 -17.55 -12.53
N LEU A 94 17.73 -18.31 -13.61
CA LEU A 94 18.75 -18.21 -14.64
C LEU A 94 18.34 -17.18 -15.68
N TRP A 95 19.34 -16.57 -16.31
CA TRP A 95 19.08 -15.63 -17.41
C TRP A 95 18.30 -16.28 -18.56
N SER A 96 18.48 -17.59 -18.76
CA SER A 96 17.70 -18.38 -19.73
C SER A 96 16.20 -18.42 -19.43
N ASP A 97 15.81 -18.40 -18.16
CA ASP A 97 14.40 -18.43 -17.76
C ASP A 97 13.74 -17.09 -18.09
N ILE A 98 14.49 -16.00 -17.89
CA ILE A 98 14.07 -14.64 -18.26
C ILE A 98 13.98 -14.50 -19.78
N THR A 99 14.97 -14.99 -20.52
CA THR A 99 14.95 -14.89 -21.99
C THR A 99 13.88 -15.78 -22.62
N HIS A 100 13.65 -16.99 -22.12
CA HIS A 100 12.52 -17.82 -22.58
C HIS A 100 11.17 -17.16 -22.29
N ALA A 101 10.98 -16.61 -21.08
CA ALA A 101 9.73 -15.91 -20.75
C ALA A 101 9.49 -14.69 -21.64
N LEU A 102 10.55 -13.98 -22.04
CA LEU A 102 10.48 -12.86 -22.97
C LEU A 102 10.30 -13.31 -24.44
N GLU A 103 10.92 -14.40 -24.85
CA GLU A 103 10.76 -14.99 -26.19
C GLU A 103 9.34 -15.53 -26.42
N ASP A 104 8.69 -16.02 -25.36
CA ASP A 104 7.27 -16.39 -25.37
C ASP A 104 6.32 -15.19 -25.43
N THR A 105 6.82 -13.95 -25.27
CA THR A 105 6.02 -12.74 -25.51
C THR A 105 6.10 -12.30 -26.98
N PRO A 106 4.97 -12.16 -27.70
CA PRO A 106 5.02 -11.75 -29.09
C PRO A 106 5.62 -10.34 -29.24
N ASN A 107 6.73 -10.24 -29.98
CA ASN A 107 7.39 -8.99 -30.40
C ASN A 107 7.92 -8.06 -29.27
N ASN A 108 8.33 -8.59 -28.11
CA ASN A 108 8.92 -7.79 -27.01
C ASN A 108 8.02 -6.62 -26.53
N LYS A 109 6.71 -6.74 -26.67
CA LYS A 109 5.72 -5.74 -26.24
C LYS A 109 4.49 -6.42 -25.64
N THR A 110 3.90 -5.84 -24.60
CA THR A 110 2.53 -6.16 -24.20
C THR A 110 1.58 -5.82 -25.35
N PRO A 111 0.67 -6.73 -25.78
CA PRO A 111 -0.22 -6.47 -26.91
C PRO A 111 -1.17 -5.33 -26.55
N GLY A 112 -1.14 -4.25 -27.34
CA GLY A 112 -1.91 -3.05 -27.07
C GLY A 112 -2.30 -2.32 -28.36
N THR A 113 -2.75 -3.09 -29.35
CA THR A 113 -3.64 -2.73 -30.47
C THR A 113 -3.98 -4.06 -31.17
N ASP A 114 -4.71 -4.93 -30.49
CA ASP A 114 -4.74 -6.37 -30.79
C ASP A 114 -5.77 -6.81 -31.83
N GLY A 115 -6.58 -5.91 -32.39
CA GLY A 115 -7.58 -6.30 -33.39
C GLY A 115 -8.55 -7.39 -32.90
N VAL A 116 -8.67 -7.54 -31.57
CA VAL A 116 -9.61 -8.47 -30.94
C VAL A 116 -11.00 -7.94 -31.25
N PRO A 117 -11.88 -8.75 -31.89
CA PRO A 117 -13.27 -8.39 -32.05
C PRO A 117 -13.81 -8.04 -30.67
N SER A 118 -14.49 -6.91 -30.53
CA SER A 118 -15.16 -6.54 -29.29
C SER A 118 -16.29 -7.54 -29.02
N GLU A 119 -15.97 -8.70 -28.46
CA GLU A 119 -16.95 -9.48 -27.73
C GLU A 119 -17.33 -8.61 -26.53
N ASN A 120 -18.51 -7.99 -26.58
CA ASN A 120 -19.05 -7.13 -25.53
C ASN A 120 -19.37 -7.95 -24.27
N LYS A 121 -18.34 -8.43 -23.58
CA LYS A 121 -18.47 -8.92 -22.21
C LYS A 121 -18.40 -7.72 -21.29
N GLU A 122 -19.58 -7.31 -20.84
CA GLU A 122 -19.72 -6.28 -19.81
C GLU A 122 -18.91 -6.71 -18.58
N THR A 123 -17.91 -5.91 -18.24
CA THR A 123 -17.01 -6.15 -17.12
C THR A 123 -17.10 -4.97 -16.18
N TRP A 124 -17.31 -5.27 -14.90
CA TRP A 124 -17.41 -4.30 -13.84
C TRP A 124 -16.06 -4.17 -13.15
N LEU A 125 -15.60 -2.93 -12.98
CA LEU A 125 -14.36 -2.59 -12.27
C LEU A 125 -14.69 -1.76 -11.03
N CYS A 126 -14.14 -2.13 -9.89
CA CYS A 126 -14.20 -1.31 -8.68
C CYS A 126 -12.78 -1.04 -8.17
N TYR A 127 -12.44 0.25 -8.13
CA TYR A 127 -11.18 0.72 -7.59
C TYR A 127 -11.33 0.94 -6.09
N ILE A 128 -10.43 0.36 -5.31
CA ILE A 128 -10.40 0.42 -3.85
C ILE A 128 -9.18 1.21 -3.42
N ASP A 129 -9.41 2.26 -2.64
CA ASP A 129 -8.38 3.10 -2.05
C ASP A 129 -8.33 2.86 -0.54
N TYR A 130 -7.22 2.28 -0.07
CA TYR A 130 -7.02 1.99 1.34
C TYR A 130 -6.43 3.19 2.07
N SER A 131 -7.19 3.74 3.01
CA SER A 131 -6.71 4.85 3.82
C SER A 131 -5.51 4.45 4.67
N LYS A 132 -4.33 4.99 4.34
CA LYS A 132 -3.07 4.82 5.10
C LYS A 132 -2.66 3.34 5.23
N ALA A 133 -2.68 2.63 4.11
CA ALA A 133 -2.47 1.19 4.06
C ALA A 133 -1.19 0.75 4.76
N TYR A 134 -0.07 1.42 4.48
CA TYR A 134 1.24 1.12 5.06
C TYR A 134 1.28 1.39 6.57
N GLU A 135 0.62 2.42 7.06
CA GLU A 135 0.61 2.80 8.47
C GLU A 135 -0.35 1.99 9.32
N ARG A 136 -1.24 1.19 8.71
CA ARG A 136 -2.30 0.47 9.43
C ARG A 136 -2.11 -1.03 9.54
N VAL A 137 -1.06 -1.60 8.93
CA VAL A 137 -0.77 -3.04 9.01
C VAL A 137 -0.53 -3.51 10.45
N PRO A 138 -1.37 -4.38 11.03
CA PRO A 138 -1.12 -4.90 12.38
C PRO A 138 0.16 -5.74 12.42
N HIS A 139 1.06 -5.49 13.37
CA HIS A 139 2.36 -6.19 13.40
C HIS A 139 2.22 -7.70 13.58
N MET A 140 1.26 -8.14 14.40
CA MET A 140 1.02 -9.56 14.64
C MET A 140 0.35 -10.24 13.44
N ALA A 141 -0.51 -9.52 12.71
CA ALA A 141 -1.07 -10.00 11.45
C ALA A 141 0.02 -10.17 10.39
N LEU A 142 0.92 -9.21 10.24
CA LEU A 142 2.08 -9.32 9.34
C LEU A 142 2.95 -10.53 9.68
N VAL A 143 3.29 -10.72 10.96
CA VAL A 143 4.07 -11.89 11.41
C VAL A 143 3.32 -13.20 11.12
N HIS A 144 1.99 -13.21 11.26
CA HIS A 144 1.16 -14.37 10.93
C HIS A 144 1.18 -14.66 9.42
N LYS A 145 0.98 -13.64 8.57
CA LYS A 145 1.03 -13.77 7.10
C LYS A 145 2.37 -14.34 6.64
N LEU A 146 3.48 -13.83 7.18
CA LEU A 146 4.82 -14.37 6.89
C LEU A 146 4.92 -15.86 7.28
N ARG A 147 4.44 -16.25 8.46
CA ARG A 147 4.44 -17.66 8.87
C ARG A 147 3.60 -18.55 7.95
N SER A 148 2.49 -18.04 7.41
CA SER A 148 1.62 -18.81 6.51
C SER A 148 2.21 -19.07 5.12
N VAL A 149 3.31 -18.41 4.77
CA VAL A 149 4.08 -18.64 3.54
C VAL A 149 5.45 -19.26 3.84
N ASP A 150 5.54 -20.02 4.95
CA ASP A 150 6.75 -20.72 5.42
C ASP A 150 7.98 -19.82 5.70
N PHE A 151 7.80 -18.51 5.89
CA PHE A 151 8.87 -17.65 6.40
C PHE A 151 9.15 -17.98 7.88
N GLY A 152 10.20 -18.76 8.12
CA GLY A 152 10.59 -19.22 9.45
C GLY A 152 11.99 -18.78 9.90
N GLY A 153 12.43 -19.38 11.02
CA GLY A 153 13.81 -19.33 11.48
C GLY A 153 14.34 -17.94 11.83
N LYS A 154 15.63 -17.71 11.52
CA LYS A 154 16.36 -16.49 11.90
C LYS A 154 15.80 -15.23 11.25
N LEU A 155 15.33 -15.33 9.99
CA LEU A 155 14.78 -14.20 9.26
C LEU A 155 13.47 -13.71 9.87
N LEU A 156 12.54 -14.63 10.17
CA LEU A 156 11.30 -14.28 10.87
C LEU A 156 11.60 -13.67 12.25
N ASN A 157 12.57 -14.21 12.99
CA ASN A 157 12.96 -13.66 14.30
C ASN A 157 13.57 -12.25 14.17
N MET A 158 14.34 -11.99 13.11
CA MET A 158 14.85 -10.65 12.81
C MET A 158 13.70 -9.68 12.53
N ILE A 159 12.74 -10.06 11.68
CA ILE A 159 11.56 -9.23 11.37
C ILE A 159 10.74 -8.97 12.64
N LYS A 160 10.48 -9.99 13.45
CA LYS A 160 9.81 -9.83 14.76
C LYS A 160 10.56 -8.85 15.66
N GLY A 161 11.89 -8.96 15.75
CA GLY A 161 12.72 -8.01 16.50
C GLY A 161 12.64 -6.57 15.96
N MET A 162 12.39 -6.39 14.66
CA MET A 162 12.10 -5.06 14.10
C MET A 162 10.72 -4.52 14.50
N TYR A 163 9.79 -5.36 14.92
CA TYR A 163 8.45 -4.93 15.34
C TYR A 163 8.19 -5.17 16.83
N ASP A 164 9.24 -5.49 17.61
CA ASP A 164 9.14 -5.65 19.05
C ASP A 164 9.19 -4.28 19.75
N ALA A 165 8.12 -3.95 20.48
CA ALA A 165 7.89 -2.69 21.18
C ALA A 165 8.44 -1.43 20.45
N PRO A 166 8.08 -1.22 19.17
CA PRO A 166 8.73 -0.21 18.36
C PRO A 166 8.22 1.18 18.77
N LYS A 167 9.12 2.15 18.82
CA LYS A 167 8.82 3.51 19.30
C LYS A 167 9.00 4.55 18.20
N ILE A 168 8.09 5.51 18.14
CA ILE A 168 8.14 6.66 17.26
C ILE A 168 8.25 7.94 18.09
N ALA A 169 9.05 8.89 17.62
CA ALA A 169 9.15 10.23 18.18
C ALA A 169 9.19 11.25 17.04
N VAL A 170 8.60 12.42 17.27
CA VAL A 170 8.55 13.51 16.29
C VAL A 170 9.66 14.50 16.60
N ARG A 171 10.45 14.86 15.59
CA ARG A 171 11.48 15.90 15.67
C ARG A 171 11.07 17.15 14.89
N VAL A 172 11.16 18.32 15.52
CA VAL A 172 10.97 19.63 14.86
C VAL A 172 12.16 20.53 15.19
N GLY A 173 13.07 20.70 14.22
CA GLY A 173 14.36 21.37 14.47
C GLY A 173 15.22 20.53 15.43
N ASN A 174 15.64 21.15 16.54
CA ASN A 174 16.46 20.48 17.57
C ASN A 174 15.62 19.81 18.66
N GLU A 175 14.30 19.99 18.63
CA GLU A 175 13.39 19.48 19.65
C GLU A 175 12.82 18.13 19.24
N VAL A 176 12.70 17.19 20.18
CA VAL A 176 12.19 15.83 19.98
C VAL A 176 11.08 15.54 20.99
N SER A 177 9.97 14.95 20.54
CA SER A 177 8.90 14.52 21.43
C SER A 177 9.35 13.35 22.32
N ASN A 178 8.59 13.09 23.39
CA ASN A 178 8.70 11.81 24.08
C ASN A 178 8.40 10.67 23.09
N PRO A 179 9.15 9.55 23.15
CA PRO A 179 8.85 8.38 22.34
C PRO A 179 7.52 7.74 22.78
N THR A 180 6.74 7.30 21.81
CA THR A 180 5.50 6.54 22.01
C THR A 180 5.59 5.23 21.24
N GLU A 181 5.11 4.14 21.82
CA GLU A 181 5.03 2.86 21.12
C GLU A 181 3.97 2.91 20.00
N TYR A 182 4.25 2.24 18.89
CA TYR A 182 3.28 2.08 17.81
C TYR A 182 2.97 0.61 17.54
N LEU A 183 1.69 0.29 17.39
CA LEU A 183 1.20 -1.09 17.36
C LEU A 183 0.91 -1.62 15.95
N CYS A 184 0.86 -0.72 14.97
CA CYS A 184 0.57 -1.01 13.58
C CYS A 184 1.41 -0.15 12.64
N GLY A 185 1.50 -0.60 11.40
CA GLY A 185 2.20 0.04 10.32
C GLY A 185 3.60 -0.55 10.07
N VAL A 186 3.92 -0.73 8.80
CA VAL A 186 5.28 -1.06 8.37
C VAL A 186 6.19 0.16 8.50
N ARG A 187 7.49 -0.07 8.71
CA ARG A 187 8.46 1.01 8.96
C ARG A 187 8.66 1.88 7.71
N GLN A 188 8.15 3.10 7.69
CA GLN A 188 8.37 4.02 6.57
C GLN A 188 9.88 4.30 6.37
N GLY A 189 10.31 4.28 5.11
CA GLY A 189 11.72 4.46 4.73
C GLY A 189 12.60 3.22 4.94
N CYS A 190 12.07 2.12 5.48
CA CYS A 190 12.79 0.85 5.53
C CYS A 190 12.71 0.15 4.15
N PRO A 191 13.84 -0.28 3.56
CA PRO A 191 13.85 -0.99 2.27
C PRO A 191 13.04 -2.29 2.27
N ALA A 192 12.84 -2.92 3.43
CA ALA A 192 12.06 -4.15 3.56
C ALA A 192 10.55 -3.91 3.66
N SER A 193 10.10 -2.69 3.96
CA SER A 193 8.68 -2.44 4.19
C SER A 193 7.76 -2.68 2.99
N PRO A 194 8.16 -2.34 1.74
CA PRO A 194 7.36 -2.67 0.56
C PRO A 194 7.09 -4.17 0.43
N ILE A 195 8.14 -5.00 0.49
CA ILE A 195 7.96 -6.46 0.35
C ILE A 195 7.19 -7.07 1.53
N LEU A 196 7.36 -6.54 2.74
CA LEU A 196 6.57 -6.96 3.89
C LEU A 196 5.08 -6.60 3.73
N PHE A 197 4.79 -5.45 3.14
CA PHE A 197 3.43 -5.06 2.80
C PHE A 197 2.84 -5.99 1.73
N ASP A 198 3.61 -6.30 0.69
CA ASP A 198 3.19 -7.24 -0.35
C ASP A 198 2.80 -8.60 0.24
N PHE A 199 3.63 -9.17 1.12
CA PHE A 199 3.29 -10.42 1.83
C PHE A 199 2.00 -10.32 2.66
N TYR A 200 1.75 -9.15 3.26
CA TYR A 200 0.56 -8.93 4.07
C TYR A 200 -0.72 -8.91 3.24
N ILE A 201 -0.71 -8.19 2.11
CA ILE A 201 -1.90 -7.95 1.27
C ILE A 201 -2.13 -9.03 0.21
N ASN A 202 -1.15 -9.91 -0.06
CA ASN A 202 -1.15 -10.83 -1.21
C ASN A 202 -2.42 -11.71 -1.34
N ASP A 203 -3.07 -12.04 -0.23
CA ASP A 203 -4.26 -12.91 -0.22
C ASP A 203 -5.59 -12.13 -0.12
N ILE A 204 -5.59 -10.81 -0.28
CA ILE A 204 -6.77 -9.94 -0.25
C ILE A 204 -7.89 -10.40 -1.19
N PHE A 205 -7.54 -11.02 -2.32
CA PHE A 205 -8.48 -11.52 -3.32
C PHE A 205 -8.86 -13.00 -3.13
N LYS A 206 -8.41 -13.66 -2.05
CA LYS A 206 -8.76 -15.04 -1.77
C LYS A 206 -10.28 -15.18 -1.60
N GLY A 207 -10.89 -16.08 -2.38
CA GLY A 207 -12.35 -16.30 -2.39
C GLY A 207 -13.12 -15.42 -3.37
N VAL A 208 -12.48 -14.43 -4.01
CA VAL A 208 -13.12 -13.62 -5.05
C VAL A 208 -13.20 -14.41 -6.36
N ARG A 209 -14.41 -14.49 -6.95
CA ARG A 209 -14.67 -15.23 -8.18
C ARG A 209 -13.93 -14.69 -9.41
N GLY A 210 -13.79 -13.37 -9.52
CA GLY A 210 -13.14 -12.70 -10.64
C GLY A 210 -13.83 -12.82 -11.99
N VAL A 211 -13.07 -12.61 -13.07
CA VAL A 211 -13.53 -12.67 -14.48
C VAL A 211 -12.78 -13.74 -15.27
N ARG A 212 -13.39 -14.29 -16.34
CA ARG A 212 -12.65 -15.12 -17.31
C ARG A 212 -11.86 -14.22 -18.26
N VAL A 213 -10.55 -14.42 -18.30
CA VAL A 213 -9.65 -13.77 -19.26
C VAL A 213 -9.22 -14.83 -20.28
N PRO A 214 -9.43 -14.59 -21.59
CA PRO A 214 -8.91 -15.48 -22.63
C PRO A 214 -7.40 -15.71 -22.46
N GLY A 215 -6.97 -16.97 -22.49
CA GLY A 215 -5.57 -17.37 -22.29
C GLY A 215 -5.19 -17.66 -20.83
N LEU A 216 -6.00 -17.29 -19.84
CA LEU A 216 -5.81 -17.72 -18.45
C LEU A 216 -6.65 -18.97 -18.16
N THR A 217 -6.05 -19.93 -17.45
CA THR A 217 -6.75 -21.14 -16.97
C THR A 217 -7.62 -20.84 -15.76
N THR A 218 -7.21 -19.88 -14.94
CA THR A 218 -7.92 -19.42 -13.75
C THR A 218 -8.65 -18.10 -14.01
N ARG A 219 -9.61 -17.79 -13.14
CA ARG A 219 -10.32 -16.51 -13.18
C ARG A 219 -9.48 -15.44 -12.50
N LEU A 220 -9.48 -14.24 -13.04
CA LEU A 220 -8.74 -13.10 -12.49
C LEU A 220 -9.63 -12.31 -11.52
N PRO A 221 -9.40 -12.37 -10.20
CA PRO A 221 -10.23 -11.69 -9.20
C PRO A 221 -10.11 -10.17 -9.24
N GLY A 222 -8.92 -9.70 -9.58
CA GLY A 222 -8.57 -8.30 -9.49
C GLY A 222 -7.14 -8.05 -9.90
N LEU A 223 -6.75 -6.77 -9.83
CA LEU A 223 -5.38 -6.31 -9.98
C LEU A 223 -4.95 -5.67 -8.66
N LEU A 224 -3.70 -5.89 -8.27
CA LEU A 224 -3.14 -5.35 -7.05
C LEU A 224 -1.76 -4.78 -7.36
N PHE A 225 -1.53 -3.54 -6.94
CA PHE A 225 -0.21 -2.91 -7.01
C PHE A 225 0.00 -2.06 -5.77
N ALA A 226 0.91 -2.49 -4.89
CA ALA A 226 1.01 -1.93 -3.55
C ALA A 226 -0.39 -1.89 -2.88
N ASP A 227 -0.85 -0.72 -2.46
CA ASP A 227 -2.16 -0.50 -1.84
C ASP A 227 -3.30 -0.24 -2.83
N ASP A 228 -3.01 -0.05 -4.12
CA ASP A 228 -4.02 0.12 -5.16
C ASP A 228 -4.61 -1.24 -5.55
N ALA A 229 -5.89 -1.45 -5.24
CA ALA A 229 -6.61 -2.66 -5.58
C ALA A 229 -7.76 -2.38 -6.56
N VAL A 230 -7.91 -3.24 -7.56
CA VAL A 230 -9.02 -3.19 -8.52
C VAL A 230 -9.73 -4.54 -8.54
N LEU A 231 -11.01 -4.57 -8.17
CA LEU A 231 -11.86 -5.73 -8.31
C LEU A 231 -12.41 -5.86 -9.72
N LEU A 232 -12.46 -7.08 -10.24
CA LEU A 232 -13.05 -7.40 -11.54
C LEU A 232 -14.25 -8.35 -11.37
N ALA A 233 -15.36 -8.04 -12.02
CA ALA A 233 -16.57 -8.87 -11.97
C ALA A 233 -17.32 -8.91 -13.31
N GLU A 234 -18.03 -10.01 -13.57
CA GLU A 234 -18.84 -10.20 -14.79
C GLU A 234 -20.27 -9.65 -14.63
N SER A 235 -20.66 -9.25 -13.42
CA SER A 235 -21.97 -8.66 -13.11
C SER A 235 -21.92 -7.78 -11.87
N SER A 236 -22.93 -6.93 -11.67
CA SER A 236 -23.07 -6.14 -10.45
C SER A 236 -23.25 -7.00 -9.18
N ALA A 237 -23.94 -8.14 -9.29
CA ALA A 237 -24.12 -9.08 -8.19
C ALA A 237 -22.79 -9.78 -7.81
N ASP A 238 -22.00 -10.16 -8.81
CA ASP A 238 -20.65 -10.69 -8.59
C ASP A 238 -19.74 -9.63 -7.97
N LEU A 239 -19.85 -8.35 -8.40
CA LEU A 239 -19.08 -7.25 -7.82
C LEU A 239 -19.42 -7.02 -6.35
N GLN A 240 -20.70 -7.05 -5.99
CA GLN A 240 -21.13 -6.92 -4.60
C GLN A 240 -20.61 -8.09 -3.75
N THR A 241 -20.61 -9.31 -4.28
CA THR A 241 -20.06 -10.48 -3.59
C THR A 241 -18.55 -10.35 -3.37
N ALA A 242 -17.82 -9.86 -4.38
CA ALA A 242 -16.39 -9.58 -4.27
C ALA A 242 -16.09 -8.49 -3.22
N LEU A 243 -16.88 -7.41 -3.18
CA LEU A 243 -16.77 -6.36 -2.16
C LEU A 243 -17.02 -6.91 -0.76
N ASN A 244 -18.04 -7.75 -0.56
CA ASN A 244 -18.31 -8.37 0.73
C ASN A 244 -17.12 -9.23 1.17
N THR A 245 -16.53 -10.01 0.26
CA THR A 245 -15.38 -10.88 0.52
C THR A 245 -14.15 -10.06 0.95
N ILE A 246 -13.83 -8.98 0.25
CA ILE A 246 -12.72 -8.09 0.63
C ILE A 246 -13.01 -7.34 1.93
N THR A 247 -14.27 -6.98 2.18
CA THR A 247 -14.66 -6.33 3.44
C THR A 247 -14.43 -7.27 4.62
N GLU A 248 -14.85 -8.53 4.51
CA GLU A 248 -14.57 -9.55 5.52
C GLU A 248 -13.06 -9.75 5.73
N TRP A 249 -12.27 -9.75 4.65
CA TRP A 249 -10.81 -9.78 4.75
C TRP A 249 -10.28 -8.54 5.51
N SER A 250 -10.75 -7.35 5.17
CA SER A 250 -10.31 -6.07 5.76
C SER A 250 -10.70 -5.93 7.24
N ASP A 251 -11.85 -6.48 7.64
CA ASP A 251 -12.27 -6.51 9.04
C ASP A 251 -11.43 -7.52 9.85
N THR A 252 -10.97 -8.59 9.19
CA THR A 252 -10.16 -9.63 9.80
C THR A 252 -8.70 -9.21 9.99
N TRP A 253 -8.10 -8.65 8.92
CA TRP A 253 -6.67 -8.40 8.77
C TRP A 253 -6.31 -6.94 9.06
#